data_AF-A0A1I7LXY4-F1
#
_entry.id   AF-A0A1I7LXY4-F1
#
_cell.length_a   1.000
_cell.length_b   1.000
_cell.length_c   1.000
_cell.angle_alpha   90.00
_cell.angle_beta   90.00
_cell.angle_gamma   90.00
#
_symmetry.space_group_name_H-M   'P 1'
#
loop_
_entity.id
_entity.type
_entity.pdbx_description
1 polymer ?
#
loop_
_entity_poly.entity_id
_entity_poly.type
_entity_poly.pdbx_seq_one_letter_code
_entity_poly.pdbx_strand_id
1 'polypeptide(L)'
;MHHRLKDRLIRLETSRSLMLSGERPFMGGTNLMVLLVAGHLGGMTAHEAVGEAYGRALGYAGGFELRSVLSLEHGSPAGEGRDRRHAEAVARLLTLKGVSAEEGGGPVCDALRALYDDLPEHVRQHPFGREVGTSLNEVMDMFL
;
A
#
# COMPACT_ATOMS: atom_id res chain seq x y z
N MET A 1 3.15 -50.37 10.04
CA MET A 1 2.99 -49.10 10.82
C MET A 1 3.49 -47.84 10.07
N HIS A 2 3.50 -47.78 8.73
CA HIS A 2 4.13 -46.66 7.99
C HIS A 2 3.17 -45.74 7.20
N HIS A 3 1.89 -46.09 7.05
CA HIS A 3 0.93 -45.26 6.30
C HIS A 3 0.55 -43.98 7.04
N ARG A 4 0.26 -44.07 8.35
CA ARG A 4 -0.10 -42.91 9.18
C ARG A 4 1.00 -41.85 9.24
N LEU A 5 2.27 -42.25 9.14
CA LEU A 5 3.39 -41.31 9.17
C LEU A 5 3.53 -40.58 7.83
N LYS A 6 3.38 -41.31 6.70
CA LYS A 6 3.35 -40.72 5.36
C LYS A 6 2.20 -39.74 5.19
N ASP A 7 0.99 -40.09 5.65
CA ASP A 7 -0.17 -39.19 5.57
C ASP A 7 -0.01 -37.95 6.47
N ARG A 8 0.68 -38.08 7.60
CA ARG A 8 1.02 -36.93 8.44
C ARG A 8 2.09 -36.05 7.81
N LEU A 9 3.10 -36.64 7.16
CA LEU A 9 4.14 -35.91 6.47
C LEU A 9 3.55 -35.13 5.28
N ILE A 10 2.72 -35.77 4.46
CA ILE A 10 2.04 -35.13 3.33
C ILE A 10 1.14 -33.99 3.81
N ARG A 11 0.39 -34.16 4.90
CA ARG A 11 -0.40 -33.08 5.48
C ARG A 11 0.46 -31.93 6.01
N LEU A 12 1.58 -32.22 6.66
CA LEU A 12 2.51 -31.20 7.16
C LEU A 12 3.22 -30.46 6.02
N GLU A 13 3.59 -31.16 4.94
CA GLU A 13 4.17 -30.57 3.74
C GLU A 13 3.14 -29.74 2.97
N THR A 14 1.89 -30.20 2.87
CA THR A 14 0.79 -29.45 2.24
C THR A 14 0.43 -28.20 3.07
N SER A 15 0.38 -28.32 4.41
CA SER A 15 0.19 -27.16 5.29
C SER A 15 1.39 -26.21 5.27
N ARG A 16 2.61 -26.72 5.13
CA ARG A 16 3.83 -25.91 4.96
C ARG A 16 3.86 -25.22 3.59
N SER A 17 3.44 -25.87 2.52
CA SER A 17 3.28 -25.27 1.20
C SER A 17 2.15 -24.23 1.17
N LEU A 18 1.07 -24.42 1.93
CA LEU A 18 0.01 -23.42 2.09
C LEU A 18 0.42 -22.25 3.00
N MET A 19 1.31 -22.48 3.99
CA MET A 19 1.91 -21.40 4.78
C MET A 19 3.03 -20.66 4.05
N LEU A 20 3.79 -21.35 3.18
CA LEU A 20 4.81 -20.75 2.31
C LEU A 20 4.20 -20.09 1.07
N SER A 21 3.04 -20.54 0.59
CA SER A 21 2.20 -19.79 -0.37
C SER A 21 1.29 -18.78 0.34
N GLY A 22 1.47 -18.62 1.65
CA GLY A 22 0.96 -17.52 2.45
C GLY A 22 1.91 -16.33 2.42
N GLU A 23 2.69 -16.15 1.34
CA GLU A 23 3.08 -14.81 0.94
C GLU A 23 1.78 -14.01 0.88
N ARG A 24 1.51 -13.23 1.93
CA ARG A 24 0.59 -12.10 1.79
C ARG A 24 1.04 -11.44 0.49
N PRO A 25 0.16 -11.26 -0.51
CA PRO A 25 0.56 -10.59 -1.73
C PRO A 25 1.30 -9.33 -1.27
N PHE A 26 2.53 -9.19 -1.73
CA PHE A 26 3.40 -8.13 -1.30
C PHE A 26 2.74 -6.80 -1.69
N MET A 27 1.92 -6.27 -0.78
CA MET A 27 1.17 -5.02 -0.93
C MET A 27 2.07 -3.85 -0.53
N GLY A 28 3.40 -4.03 -0.50
CA GLY A 28 4.35 -3.02 -0.05
C GLY A 28 4.26 -1.75 -0.89
N GLY A 29 4.22 -1.88 -2.23
CA GLY A 29 4.07 -0.75 -3.13
C GLY A 29 2.73 -0.02 -2.92
N THR A 30 1.62 -0.77 -2.86
CA THR A 30 0.29 -0.19 -2.62
C THR A 30 0.20 0.48 -1.25
N ASN A 31 0.73 -0.14 -0.20
CA ASN A 31 0.71 0.39 1.16
C ASN A 31 1.61 1.62 1.29
N LEU A 32 2.77 1.64 0.62
CA LEU A 32 3.62 2.82 0.52
C LEU A 32 2.84 3.97 -0.13
N MET A 33 2.22 3.74 -1.29
CA MET A 33 1.43 4.78 -1.96
C MET A 33 0.27 5.28 -1.09
N VAL A 34 -0.44 4.38 -0.41
CA VAL A 34 -1.51 4.74 0.53
C VAL A 34 -0.98 5.61 1.67
N LEU A 35 0.15 5.24 2.28
CA LEU A 35 0.77 6.00 3.37
C LEU A 35 1.22 7.38 2.88
N LEU A 36 1.91 7.45 1.74
CA LEU A 36 2.42 8.71 1.19
C LEU A 36 1.27 9.66 0.82
N VAL A 37 0.23 9.15 0.17
CA VAL A 37 -0.97 9.93 -0.18
C VAL A 37 -1.69 10.39 1.09
N ALA A 38 -1.86 9.52 2.09
CA ALA A 38 -2.48 9.89 3.36
C ALA A 38 -1.68 10.96 4.12
N GLY A 39 -0.34 10.84 4.16
CA GLY A 39 0.54 11.76 4.85
C GLY A 39 0.62 13.13 4.19
N HIS A 40 0.94 13.17 2.89
CA HIS A 40 1.22 14.41 2.17
C HIS A 40 -0.03 15.13 1.67
N LEU A 41 -1.02 14.39 1.18
CA LEU A 41 -2.23 14.97 0.58
C LEU A 41 -3.43 14.90 1.53
N GLY A 42 -3.45 13.89 2.40
CA GLY A 42 -4.51 13.68 3.38
C GLY A 42 -4.34 14.46 4.68
N GLY A 43 -3.13 14.95 4.98
CA GLY A 43 -2.85 15.65 6.24
C GLY A 43 -3.04 14.77 7.47
N MET A 44 -2.59 13.52 7.39
CA MET A 44 -2.79 12.52 8.45
C MET A 44 -2.30 13.02 9.82
N THR A 45 -3.19 12.97 10.81
CA THR A 45 -2.84 13.30 12.21
C THR A 45 -2.34 12.08 12.98
N ALA A 46 -1.72 12.29 14.15
CA ALA A 46 -1.09 11.22 14.94
C ALA A 46 -2.04 10.10 15.42
N HIS A 47 -3.34 10.39 15.53
CA HIS A 47 -4.34 9.46 16.09
C HIS A 47 -5.38 9.04 15.05
N GLU A 48 -5.22 9.48 13.80
CA GLU A 48 -6.15 9.22 12.73
C GLU A 48 -5.84 7.89 12.05
N ALA A 49 -6.88 7.15 11.67
CA ALA A 49 -6.70 5.96 10.86
C ALA A 49 -6.27 6.34 9.44
N VAL A 50 -5.26 5.66 8.88
CA VAL A 50 -4.73 5.93 7.53
C VAL A 50 -5.83 5.98 6.47
N GLY A 51 -6.84 5.11 6.56
CA GLY A 51 -7.96 5.09 5.63
C GLY A 51 -8.81 6.37 5.61
N GLU A 52 -8.85 7.14 6.71
CA GLU A 52 -9.55 8.43 6.76
C GLU A 52 -8.77 9.52 6.03
N ALA A 53 -7.49 9.67 6.37
CA ALA A 53 -6.60 10.60 5.70
C ALA A 53 -6.46 10.27 4.21
N TYR A 54 -6.36 8.98 3.86
CA TYR A 54 -6.32 8.51 2.48
C TYR A 54 -7.64 8.79 1.75
N GLY A 55 -8.79 8.52 2.37
CA GLY A 55 -10.10 8.87 1.80
C GLY A 55 -10.22 10.36 1.50
N ARG A 56 -9.79 11.22 2.44
CA ARG A 56 -9.73 12.68 2.27
C ARG A 56 -8.82 13.09 1.12
N ALA A 57 -7.63 12.49 1.02
CA ALA A 57 -6.68 12.76 -0.06
C ALA A 57 -7.24 12.45 -1.45
N LEU A 58 -8.09 11.42 -1.55
CA LEU A 58 -8.79 11.06 -2.79
C LEU A 58 -10.03 11.93 -3.07
N GLY A 59 -10.41 12.81 -2.14
CA GLY A 59 -11.59 13.68 -2.26
C GLY A 59 -12.91 13.04 -1.81
N TYR A 60 -12.85 11.96 -1.02
CA TYR A 60 -14.01 11.44 -0.30
C TYR A 60 -14.22 12.20 1.01
N ALA A 61 -15.44 12.19 1.54
CA ALA A 61 -15.77 12.81 2.83
C ALA A 61 -15.04 12.15 4.02
N GLY A 62 -14.59 10.89 3.86
CA GLY A 62 -13.75 10.20 4.84
C GLY A 62 -13.61 8.70 4.57
N GLY A 63 -13.06 7.97 5.54
CA GLY A 63 -12.74 6.54 5.39
C GLY A 63 -13.97 5.61 5.29
N PHE A 64 -15.16 6.07 5.69
CA PHE A 64 -16.39 5.30 5.52
C PHE A 64 -16.85 5.25 4.06
N GLU A 65 -16.86 6.41 3.38
CA GLU A 65 -17.20 6.50 1.96
C GLU A 65 -16.15 5.79 1.09
N LEU A 66 -14.87 5.90 1.44
CA LEU A 66 -13.85 5.10 0.77
C LEU A 66 -14.11 3.59 0.93
N ARG A 67 -14.45 3.12 2.13
CA ARG A 67 -14.73 1.70 2.39
C ARG A 67 -15.93 1.18 1.62
N SER A 68 -16.98 1.98 1.47
CA SER A 68 -18.14 1.58 0.67
C SER A 68 -17.77 1.40 -0.79
N VAL A 69 -16.90 2.27 -1.34
CA VAL A 69 -16.41 2.15 -2.72
C VAL A 69 -15.41 1.00 -2.89
N LEU A 70 -14.56 0.72 -1.89
CA LEU A 70 -13.63 -0.42 -1.91
C LEU A 70 -14.35 -1.78 -1.90
N SER A 71 -15.60 -1.83 -1.41
CA SER A 71 -16.41 -3.05 -1.37
C SER A 71 -17.10 -3.36 -2.71
N LEU A 72 -17.00 -2.46 -3.70
CA LEU A 72 -17.59 -2.63 -5.02
C LEU A 72 -16.61 -3.34 -5.97
N GLU A 73 -17.14 -4.07 -6.94
CA GLU A 73 -16.34 -4.77 -7.94
C GLU A 73 -15.50 -3.80 -8.78
N HIS A 74 -14.30 -4.26 -9.16
CA HIS A 74 -13.46 -3.56 -10.14
C HIS A 74 -14.18 -3.51 -11.48
N GLY A 75 -14.15 -2.36 -12.15
CA GLY A 75 -14.91 -2.12 -13.40
C GLY A 75 -16.35 -1.63 -13.19
N SER A 76 -16.81 -1.47 -11.95
CA SER A 76 -18.00 -0.66 -11.68
C SER A 76 -17.68 0.83 -11.87
N PRO A 77 -18.65 1.70 -12.23
CA PRO A 77 -18.41 3.14 -12.36
C PRO A 77 -17.81 3.79 -11.11
N ALA A 78 -18.16 3.28 -9.93
CA ALA A 78 -17.60 3.72 -8.67
C ALA A 78 -16.15 3.23 -8.45
N GLY A 79 -15.83 2.00 -8.87
CA GLY A 79 -14.48 1.46 -8.87
C GLY A 79 -13.54 2.19 -9.85
N GLU A 80 -13.98 2.44 -11.08
CA GLU A 80 -13.23 3.26 -12.05
C GLU A 80 -13.02 4.69 -11.53
N GLY A 81 -14.03 5.26 -10.89
CA GLY A 81 -13.94 6.56 -10.23
C GLY A 81 -12.96 6.60 -9.07
N ARG A 82 -12.73 5.48 -8.38
CA ARG A 82 -11.70 5.34 -7.33
C ARG A 82 -10.32 5.26 -7.95
N ASP A 83 -10.15 4.44 -8.98
CA ASP A 83 -8.86 4.23 -9.62
C ASP A 83 -8.34 5.51 -10.29
N ARG A 84 -9.24 6.28 -10.91
CA ARG A 84 -8.92 7.62 -11.43
C ARG A 84 -8.47 8.58 -10.33
N ARG A 85 -9.21 8.66 -9.22
CA ARG A 85 -8.85 9.52 -8.08
C ARG A 85 -7.50 9.12 -7.48
N HIS A 86 -7.24 7.82 -7.39
CA HIS A 86 -5.96 7.31 -6.95
C HIS A 86 -4.83 7.74 -7.89
N ALA A 87 -4.97 7.52 -9.20
CA ALA A 87 -3.98 7.94 -10.19
C ALA A 87 -3.71 9.45 -10.14
N GLU A 88 -4.75 10.27 -10.01
CA GLU A 88 -4.60 11.73 -9.84
C GLU A 88 -3.86 12.11 -8.55
N ALA A 89 -4.13 11.42 -7.44
CA ALA A 89 -3.43 11.65 -6.18
C ALA A 89 -1.95 11.27 -6.29
N VAL A 90 -1.63 10.16 -6.95
CA VAL A 90 -0.25 9.73 -7.22
C VAL A 90 0.47 10.76 -8.11
N ALA A 91 -0.16 11.24 -9.17
CA ALA A 91 0.43 12.26 -10.04
C ALA A 91 0.74 13.56 -9.27
N ARG A 92 -0.18 14.00 -8.40
CA ARG A 92 0.05 15.17 -7.53
C ARG A 92 1.20 14.93 -6.55
N LEU A 93 1.29 13.73 -5.98
CA LEU A 93 2.35 13.34 -5.06
C LEU A 93 3.72 13.38 -5.73
N LEU A 94 3.88 12.80 -6.93
CA LEU A 94 5.14 12.80 -7.68
C LEU A 94 5.54 14.22 -8.13
N THR A 95 4.55 15.05 -8.48
CA THR A 95 4.78 16.47 -8.80
C THR A 95 5.41 17.24 -7.63
N LEU A 96 5.15 16.86 -6.36
CA LEU A 96 5.82 17.48 -5.21
C LEU A 96 7.35 17.31 -5.24
N LYS A 97 7.85 16.31 -5.98
CA LYS A 97 9.26 16.04 -6.20
C LYS A 97 9.74 16.40 -7.60
N GLY A 98 8.88 17.04 -8.41
CA GLY A 98 9.20 17.41 -9.79
C GLY A 98 9.36 16.20 -10.72
N VAL A 99 8.82 15.04 -10.35
CA VAL A 99 8.90 13.79 -11.11
C VAL A 99 7.54 13.47 -11.73
N SER A 100 7.55 12.95 -12.95
CA SER A 100 6.35 12.43 -13.62
C SER A 100 6.25 10.92 -13.50
N ALA A 101 5.02 10.39 -13.42
CA ALA A 101 4.78 8.95 -13.49
C ALA A 101 5.25 8.33 -14.82
N GLU A 102 5.35 9.14 -15.88
CA GLU A 102 5.82 8.72 -17.21
C GLU A 102 7.33 8.53 -17.29
N GLU A 103 8.11 9.10 -16.36
CA GLU A 103 9.57 8.96 -16.35
C GLU A 103 10.01 7.54 -15.95
N GLY A 104 9.21 6.85 -15.12
CA GLY A 104 9.42 5.47 -14.70
C GLY A 104 10.76 5.21 -14.01
N GLY A 105 10.98 3.99 -13.53
CA GLY A 105 12.30 3.52 -13.03
C GLY A 105 12.90 4.34 -11.88
N GLY A 106 14.21 4.56 -11.93
CA GLY A 106 15.02 5.18 -10.86
C GLY A 106 14.50 6.53 -10.34
N PRO A 107 14.15 7.51 -11.20
CA PRO A 107 13.60 8.81 -10.77
C PRO A 107 12.34 8.71 -9.90
N VAL A 108 11.43 7.78 -10.24
CA VAL A 108 10.20 7.55 -9.46
C VAL A 108 10.55 6.91 -8.11
N CYS A 109 11.49 5.97 -8.08
CA CYS A 109 11.97 5.34 -6.85
C CYS A 109 12.55 6.38 -5.89
N ASP A 110 13.48 7.20 -6.38
CA ASP A 110 14.14 8.22 -5.57
C ASP A 110 13.13 9.25 -5.04
N ALA A 111 12.13 9.62 -5.84
CA ALA A 111 11.04 10.47 -5.41
C ALA A 111 10.21 9.83 -4.28
N LEU A 112 9.84 8.55 -4.41
CA LEU A 112 9.06 7.84 -3.39
C LEU A 112 9.84 7.69 -2.07
N ARG A 113 11.15 7.41 -2.14
CA ARG A 113 12.02 7.37 -0.95
C ARG A 113 12.12 8.74 -0.29
N ALA A 114 12.38 9.79 -1.07
CA ALA A 114 12.42 11.16 -0.54
C ALA A 114 11.08 11.59 0.07
N LEU A 115 9.95 11.21 -0.53
CA LEU A 115 8.62 11.47 0.01
C LEU A 115 8.37 10.72 1.32
N TYR A 116 8.87 9.49 1.46
CA TYR A 116 8.79 8.73 2.70
C TYR A 116 9.63 9.37 3.80
N ASP A 117 10.85 9.81 3.48
CA ASP A 117 11.75 10.46 4.42
C ASP A 117 11.21 11.82 4.91
N ASP A 118 10.45 12.51 4.07
CA ASP A 118 9.78 13.77 4.39
C ASP A 118 8.47 13.62 5.18
N LEU A 119 7.98 12.38 5.36
CA LEU A 119 6.77 12.18 6.16
C LEU A 119 6.98 12.68 7.59
N PRO A 120 5.97 13.33 8.21
CA PRO A 120 6.03 13.68 9.61
C PRO A 120 6.31 12.46 10.50
N GLU A 121 7.06 12.67 11.57
CA GLU A 121 7.49 11.57 12.44
C GLU A 121 6.31 10.77 13.01
N HIS A 122 5.20 11.44 13.34
CA HIS A 122 4.00 10.77 13.82
C HIS A 122 3.34 9.87 12.78
N VAL A 123 3.49 10.17 11.48
CA VAL A 123 3.00 9.32 10.39
C VAL A 123 3.92 8.12 10.19
N ARG A 124 5.25 8.31 10.24
CA ARG A 124 6.22 7.21 10.15
C ARG A 124 6.15 6.26 11.34
N GLN A 125 5.95 6.80 12.54
CA GLN A 125 5.83 6.01 13.76
C GLN A 125 4.44 5.40 13.97
N HIS A 126 3.43 5.81 13.20
CA HIS A 126 2.13 5.17 13.20
C HIS A 126 2.28 3.67 12.88
N PRO A 127 1.48 2.75 13.47
CA PRO A 127 1.61 1.32 13.24
C PRO A 127 1.70 0.92 11.76
N PHE A 128 0.87 1.53 10.91
CA PHE A 128 0.92 1.32 9.46
C PHE A 128 2.19 1.88 8.80
N GLY A 129 2.69 3.03 9.26
CA GLY A 129 3.93 3.62 8.77
C GLY A 129 5.15 2.75 9.08
N ARG A 130 5.19 2.15 10.27
CA ARG A 130 6.26 1.21 10.66
C ARG A 130 6.25 -0.08 9.82
N GLU A 131 5.06 -0.60 9.52
CA GLU A 131 4.90 -1.77 8.64
C GLU A 131 5.43 -1.46 7.23
N VAL A 132 5.04 -0.31 6.65
CA VAL A 132 5.55 0.15 5.36
C VAL A 132 7.06 0.37 5.38
N GLY A 133 7.59 1.00 6.42
CA GLY A 133 9.03 1.27 6.55
C GLY A 133 9.88 0.00 6.60
N THR A 134 9.35 -1.07 7.21
CA THR A 134 10.03 -2.37 7.27
C THR A 134 10.14 -3.01 5.89
N SER A 135 9.11 -2.84 5.06
CA SER A 135 9.07 -3.37 3.68
C SER A 135 9.56 -2.38 2.62
N LEU A 136 9.99 -1.16 3.00
CA LEU A 136 10.39 -0.13 2.04
C LEU A 136 11.53 -0.58 1.14
N ASN A 137 12.52 -1.30 1.68
CA ASN A 137 13.63 -1.83 0.89
C ASN A 137 13.15 -2.88 -0.13
N GLU A 138 12.21 -3.75 0.28
CA GLU A 138 11.60 -4.76 -0.60
C GLU A 138 10.76 -4.11 -1.72
N VAL A 139 10.13 -2.95 -1.45
CA VAL A 139 9.37 -2.18 -2.44
C VAL A 139 10.29 -1.53 -3.47
N MET A 140 11.42 -0.99 -3.01
CA MET A 140 12.36 -0.28 -3.87
C MET A 140 13.10 -1.23 -4.82
N ASP A 141 13.36 -2.47 -4.39
CA ASP A 141 13.97 -3.51 -5.23
C ASP A 141 13.05 -3.98 -6.37
N MET A 142 11.73 -3.76 -6.30
CA MET A 142 10.78 -4.14 -7.35
C MET A 142 10.78 -3.20 -8.57
N PHE A 143 11.33 -1.99 -8.43
CA PHE A 143 11.35 -0.98 -9.49
C PHE A 143 12.72 -0.82 -10.17
N LEU A 144 13.72 -1.61 -9.75
CA LEU A 144 15.05 -1.73 -10.34
C LEU A 144 15.10 -2.91 -11.32
#